data_AF-A0A8E0IRE1-F1
#
_entry.id   AF-A0A8E0IRE1-F1
#
_cell.length_a   1.000
_cell.length_b   1.000
_cell.length_c   1.000
_cell.angle_alpha   90.00
_cell.angle_beta   90.00
_cell.angle_gamma   90.00
#
_symmetry.space_group_name_H-M   'P 1'
#
loop_
_entity.id
_entity.type
_entity.pdbx_description
1 polymer ?
#
loop_
_entity_poly.entity_id
_entity_poly.type
_entity_poly.pdbx_seq_one_letter_code
_entity_poly.pdbx_strand_id
1 'polypeptide(L)' 'METLVVVSHPEIEKSDTQQFLKASAASLSQVVWHHLDSRLPFDVTAEQQAITSADRL' A
#
# COMPACT_ATOMS: atom_id res chain seq x y z
N MET A 1 -2.72 7.86 13.76
CA MET A 1 -1.60 8.06 12.82
C MET A 1 -1.73 7.00 11.76
N GLU A 2 -2.42 7.31 10.69
CA GLU A 2 -2.69 6.39 9.57
C GLU A 2 -1.47 6.33 8.64
N THR A 3 -0.99 5.12 8.35
CA THR A 3 0.14 4.89 7.44
C THR A 3 -0.36 4.21 6.18
N LEU A 4 -0.17 4.84 5.02
CA LEU A 4 -0.46 4.27 3.72
C LEU A 4 0.83 3.73 3.11
N VAL A 5 0.91 2.42 2.87
CA VAL A 5 2.03 1.77 2.18
C VAL A 5 1.64 1.53 0.72
N VAL A 6 2.25 2.28 -0.19
CA VAL A 6 2.04 2.11 -1.64
C VAL A 6 3.02 1.08 -2.18
N VAL A 7 2.50 -0.02 -2.71
CA VAL A 7 3.29 -1.09 -3.35
C VAL A 7 3.10 -1.00 -4.85
N SER A 8 4.17 -0.71 -5.58
CA SER A 8 4.25 -0.73 -7.05
C SER A 8 5.07 -1.93 -7.52
N HIS A 9 4.54 -3.14 -7.27
CA HIS A 9 5.15 -4.37 -7.77
C HIS A 9 4.14 -5.18 -8.61
N PRO A 10 4.41 -5.49 -9.89
CA PRO A 10 3.44 -6.10 -10.79
C PRO A 10 2.96 -7.49 -10.34
N GLU A 11 3.81 -8.23 -9.61
CA GLU A 11 3.49 -9.56 -9.10
C GLU A 11 3.75 -9.65 -7.59
N ILE A 12 2.96 -8.90 -6.80
CA ILE A 12 3.10 -8.84 -5.33
C ILE A 12 3.04 -10.22 -4.65
N GLU A 13 2.25 -11.14 -5.20
CA GLU A 13 2.08 -12.50 -4.67
C GLU A 13 3.33 -13.36 -4.82
N LYS A 14 4.19 -13.08 -5.82
CA LYS A 14 5.44 -13.82 -6.05
C LYS A 14 6.65 -13.19 -5.40
N SER A 15 6.47 -12.12 -4.62
CA SER A 15 7.55 -11.40 -3.98
C SER A 15 7.66 -11.73 -2.51
N ASP A 16 8.59 -12.63 -2.18
CA ASP A 16 8.89 -13.03 -0.79
C ASP A 16 9.25 -11.80 0.07
N THR A 17 9.92 -10.80 -0.51
CA THR A 17 10.27 -9.54 0.15
C THR A 17 9.03 -8.74 0.55
N GLN A 18 8.02 -8.65 -0.32
CA GLN A 18 6.79 -7.91 -0.02
C GLN A 18 5.96 -8.63 1.04
N GLN A 19 5.91 -9.96 1.00
CA GLN A 19 5.25 -10.76 2.02
C GLN A 19 5.93 -10.57 3.39
N PHE A 20 7.26 -10.56 3.43
CA PHE A 20 8.03 -10.29 4.65
C PHE A 20 7.77 -8.88 5.22
N LEU A 21 7.76 -7.85 4.37
CA LEU A 21 7.46 -6.48 4.80
C LEU A 21 6.03 -6.34 5.34
N LYS A 22 5.06 -6.98 4.67
CA LYS A 22 3.66 -7.02 5.12
C LYS A 22 3.51 -7.72 6.47
N ALA A 23 4.18 -8.86 6.65
CA ALA A 23 4.19 -9.59 7.92
C ALA A 23 4.86 -8.77 9.04
N SER A 24 5.95 -8.07 8.73
CA SER A 24 6.67 -7.22 9.69
C SER A 24 5.85 -6.00 10.12
N ALA A 25 5.06 -5.44 9.20
CA ALA A 25 4.17 -4.32 9.47
C ALA A 25 2.82 -4.72 10.10
N ALA A 26 2.52 -6.02 10.24
CA ALA A 26 1.23 -6.50 10.77
C ALA A 26 1.00 -6.11 12.23
N SER A 27 2.06 -5.83 12.99
CA SER A 27 1.99 -5.36 14.38
C SER A 27 1.72 -3.85 14.52
N LEU A 28 1.83 -3.10 13.42
CA LEU A 28 1.53 -1.68 13.40
C LEU A 28 0.02 -1.48 13.29
N SER A 29 -0.54 -0.69 14.21
CA SER A 29 -1.94 -0.27 14.12
C SER A 29 -2.10 0.79 13.03
N GLN A 30 -3.22 0.75 12.30
CA GLN A 30 -3.59 1.75 11.29
C GLN A 30 -2.67 1.80 10.06
N VAL A 31 -2.26 0.64 9.53
CA VAL A 31 -1.52 0.54 8.25
C VAL A 31 -2.42 0.07 7.12
N VAL A 32 -2.50 0.85 6.05
CA VAL A 32 -3.22 0.53 4.81
C VAL A 32 -2.22 0.10 3.75
N TRP A 33 -2.31 -1.14 3.29
CA TRP A 33 -1.48 -1.65 2.19
C TRP A 33 -2.22 -1.45 0.87
N HIS A 34 -1.71 -0.56 0.01
CA HIS A 34 -2.30 -0.23 -1.28
C HIS A 34 -1.41 -0.74 -2.41
N HIS A 35 -1.89 -1.73 -3.18
CA HIS A 35 -1.17 -2.27 -4.34
C HIS A 35 -1.60 -1.56 -5.62
N LEU A 36 -0.74 -0.66 -6.11
CA LEU A 36 -1.03 0.24 -7.23
C LEU A 36 -1.25 -0.51 -8.56
N ASP A 37 -0.44 -1.53 -8.82
CA ASP A 37 -0.47 -2.24 -10.11
C ASP A 37 -1.68 -3.18 -10.26
N SER A 38 -2.39 -3.49 -9.16
CA SER A 38 -3.61 -4.31 -9.21
C SER A 38 -4.79 -3.60 -9.90
N ARG A 39 -4.73 -2.28 -10.08
CA ARG A 39 -5.85 -1.46 -10.56
C ARG A 39 -5.46 -0.55 -11.73
N LEU A 40 -4.62 -1.04 -12.64
CA LEU A 40 -4.29 -0.27 -13.85
C LEU A 40 -5.45 -0.28 -14.87
N PRO A 41 -5.82 0.88 -15.45
CA PRO A 41 -5.32 2.23 -15.14
C PRO A 41 -5.86 2.74 -13.80
N PHE A 42 -4.99 3.29 -12.95
CA PHE A 42 -5.38 3.75 -11.62
C PHE A 42 -6.21 5.04 -11.67
N ASP A 43 -7.12 5.18 -10.70
CA ASP A 43 -7.95 6.37 -10.54
C ASP A 43 -7.17 7.43 -9.76
N VAL A 44 -6.65 8.42 -10.48
CA VAL A 44 -5.85 9.53 -9.92
C VAL A 44 -6.58 10.24 -8.77
N THR A 45 -7.90 10.43 -8.86
CA THR A 45 -8.65 11.12 -7.80
C THR A 45 -8.76 10.27 -6.55
N ALA A 46 -9.00 8.97 -6.70
CA ALA A 46 -9.02 8.04 -5.57
C ALA A 46 -7.65 7.94 -4.87
N GLU A 47 -6.56 7.89 -5.64
CA GLU A 47 -5.21 7.82 -5.08
C GLU A 47 -4.83 9.12 -4.34
N GLN A 48 -5.18 10.28 -4.88
CA GLN A 48 -4.95 11.57 -4.20
C GLN A 48 -5.72 11.68 -2.88
N GLN A 49 -6.95 11.15 -2.83
CA GLN A 49 -7.72 11.11 -1.60
C GLN A 49 -7.06 10.21 -0.55
N ALA A 50 -6.61 9.02 -0.95
CA ALA A 50 -5.92 8.08 -0.06
C ALA A 50 -4.62 8.69 0.50
N ILE A 51 -3.86 9.40 -0.33
CA ILE A 51 -2.65 10.11 0.09
C ILE A 51 -2.98 11.21 1.10
N THR A 52 -4.04 11.97 0.86
CA THR A 52 -4.43 13.11 1.71
C THR A 52 -5.01 12.67 3.07
N SER A 53 -5.59 11.48 3.15
CA SER A 53 -6.13 10.93 4.40
C SER A 53 -5.07 10.30 5.30
N ALA A 54 -3.88 9.99 4.77
CA ALA A 54 -2.82 9.33 5.52
C ALA A 54 -1.91 10.36 6.23
N ASP A 55 -1.51 10.04 7.46
CA ASP A 55 -0.53 10.83 8.21
C ASP A 55 0.91 10.50 7.81
N ARG A 56 1.12 9.30 7.23
CA ARG A 56 2.41 8.78 6.76
C ARG A 56 2.22 8.02 5.45
N LEU A 57 3.12 8.24 4.50
CA LEU A 57 3.21 7.54 3.20
C LEU A 57 4.47 6.67 3.16
#